data_AF-A0A416FE07-F1
#
_entry.id   AF-A0A416FE07-F1
#
_cell.length_a   1.000
_cell.length_b   1.000
_cell.length_c   1.000
_cell.angle_alpha   90.00
_cell.angle_beta   90.00
_cell.angle_gamma   90.00
#
_symmetry.space_group_name_H-M   'P 1'
#
loop_
_entity.id
_entity.type
_entity.pdbx_description
1 polymer ?
#
loop_
_entity_poly.entity_id
_entity_poly.type
_entity_poly.pdbx_seq_one_letter_code
_entity_poly.pdbx_strand_id
1 'polypeptide(L)'
;MEAITELFGLNYQTILLGFFAILVAVKEFFEIRDWYKHKFGIKTAADEAKESIEGRIAMLEKHDKWQYEEITKIAQGVEDIRRSQLDSTIDQQRWEILDFSSALMGGRKYNRESFDHVYRIYEKYENVLRENHMTNGFVDDSMKIVAEYYKAQFTENLKEN
;
A
#
# COMPACT_ATOMS: atom_id res chain seq x y z
N MET A 1 64.94 -31.02 30.71
CA MET A 1 64.31 -32.12 31.49
C MET A 1 64.10 -31.72 32.94
N GLU A 2 65.05 -31.07 33.63
CA GLU A 2 64.89 -30.61 35.02
C GLU A 2 63.72 -29.62 35.25
N ALA A 3 63.55 -28.61 34.40
CA ALA A 3 62.46 -27.62 34.55
C ALA A 3 61.05 -28.22 34.38
N ILE A 4 60.93 -29.36 33.67
CA ILE A 4 59.65 -30.06 33.48
C ILE A 4 59.34 -30.91 34.74
N THR A 5 60.36 -31.39 35.45
CA THR A 5 60.21 -32.20 36.66
C THR A 5 59.76 -31.36 37.86
N GLU A 6 60.23 -30.11 37.98
CA GLU A 6 59.75 -29.16 38.99
C GLU A 6 58.28 -28.76 38.78
N LEU A 7 57.81 -28.72 37.53
CA LEU A 7 56.42 -28.38 37.19
C LEU A 7 55.41 -29.39 37.77
N PHE A 8 55.79 -30.68 37.84
CA PHE A 8 54.99 -31.76 38.40
C PHE A 8 55.08 -31.90 39.94
N GLY A 9 56.01 -31.18 40.58
CA GLY A 9 56.14 -31.12 42.05
C GLY A 9 55.20 -30.10 42.72
N LEU A 10 54.46 -29.33 41.92
CA LEU A 10 53.50 -28.36 42.41
C LEU A 10 52.22 -29.04 42.91
N ASN A 11 51.71 -28.60 44.06
CA ASN A 11 50.42 -29.07 44.56
C ASN A 11 49.29 -28.51 43.70
N TYR A 12 48.90 -29.29 42.68
CA TYR A 12 47.85 -28.94 41.72
C TYR A 12 46.50 -28.67 42.40
N GLN A 13 46.20 -29.26 43.55
CA GLN A 13 44.98 -28.96 44.30
C GLN A 13 44.98 -27.50 44.80
N THR A 14 46.12 -27.03 45.31
CA THR A 14 46.28 -25.64 45.77
C THR A 14 46.18 -24.64 44.61
N ILE A 15 46.79 -24.96 43.46
CA ILE A 15 46.71 -24.10 42.27
C ILE A 15 45.27 -24.02 41.77
N LEU A 16 44.57 -25.15 41.72
CA LEU A 16 43.17 -25.20 41.29
C LEU A 16 42.26 -24.40 42.23
N LEU A 17 42.42 -24.55 43.56
CA LEU A 17 41.69 -23.78 44.55
C LEU A 17 41.99 -22.27 44.45
N GLY A 18 43.24 -21.90 44.23
CA GLY A 18 43.63 -20.50 44.00
C GLY A 18 42.97 -19.91 42.75
N PHE A 19 42.89 -20.68 41.66
CA PHE A 19 42.19 -20.26 40.45
C PHE A 19 40.69 -20.04 40.71
N PHE A 20 40.02 -20.96 41.41
CA PHE A 20 38.61 -20.78 41.79
C PHE A 20 38.40 -19.58 42.73
N ALA A 21 39.30 -19.34 43.68
CA ALA A 21 39.23 -18.18 44.55
C ALA A 21 39.32 -16.86 43.76
N ILE A 22 40.19 -16.81 42.75
CA ILE A 22 40.30 -15.64 41.85
C ILE A 22 39.02 -15.48 41.03
N LEU A 23 38.45 -16.55 40.48
CA LEU A 23 37.21 -16.47 39.72
C LEU A 23 36.03 -15.96 40.57
N VAL A 24 35.91 -16.44 41.81
CA VAL A 24 34.90 -15.96 42.75
C VAL A 24 35.14 -14.48 43.08
N ALA A 25 36.38 -14.08 43.36
CA ALA A 25 36.72 -12.69 43.65
C ALA A 25 36.40 -11.75 42.47
N VAL A 26 36.69 -12.18 41.23
CA VAL A 26 36.35 -11.41 40.02
C VAL A 26 34.84 -11.28 39.85
N LYS A 27 34.08 -12.35 40.09
CA LYS A 27 32.61 -12.33 40.02
C LYS A 27 32.03 -11.35 41.04
N GLU A 28 32.42 -11.48 42.31
CA GLU A 28 31.98 -10.60 43.40
C GLU A 28 32.35 -9.13 43.14
N PHE A 29 33.52 -8.89 42.52
CA PHE A 29 33.94 -7.54 42.15
C PHE A 29 33.00 -6.86 41.14
N PHE A 30 32.51 -7.59 40.13
CA PHE A 30 31.51 -7.06 39.19
C PHE A 30 30.18 -6.76 39.89
N GLU A 31 29.72 -7.63 40.79
CA GLU A 31 28.48 -7.45 41.55
C GLU A 31 28.57 -6.22 42.49
N ILE A 32 29.68 -6.04 43.19
CA ILE A 32 29.92 -4.86 44.05
C ILE A 32 29.94 -3.58 43.22
N ARG A 33 30.58 -3.59 42.05
CA ARG A 33 30.61 -2.44 41.14
C ARG A 33 29.22 -2.06 40.67
N ASP A 34 28.40 -3.04 40.29
CA ASP A 34 27.05 -2.79 39.81
C ASP A 34 26.12 -2.34 40.97
N TRP A 35 26.23 -2.93 42.16
CA TRP A 35 25.55 -2.44 43.37
C TRP A 35 25.90 -0.99 43.70
N TYR A 36 27.18 -0.62 43.61
CA TYR A 36 27.64 0.74 43.87
C TYR A 36 27.02 1.74 42.88
N LYS A 37 26.97 1.40 41.58
CA LYS A 37 26.30 2.23 40.57
C LYS A 37 24.83 2.44 40.89
N HIS A 38 24.10 1.38 41.26
CA HIS A 38 22.68 1.47 41.59
C HIS A 38 22.40 2.26 42.87
N LYS A 39 23.22 2.07 43.92
CA LYS A 39 23.02 2.76 45.21
C LYS A 39 23.24 4.26 45.14
N PHE A 40 24.17 4.72 44.30
CA PHE A 40 24.50 6.14 44.13
C PHE A 40 23.90 6.77 42.87
N GLY A 41 23.13 6.03 42.08
CA GLY A 41 22.45 6.55 40.88
C GLY A 41 23.39 7.02 39.77
N ILE A 42 24.58 6.42 39.65
CA ILE A 42 25.59 6.82 38.68
C ILE A 42 25.26 6.19 37.32
N LYS A 43 24.79 6.99 36.35
CA LYS A 43 24.67 6.56 34.95
C LYS A 43 26.06 6.45 34.33
N THR A 44 26.36 5.32 33.70
CA THR A 44 27.61 5.19 32.93
C THR A 44 27.40 5.62 31.48
N ALA A 45 28.47 6.00 30.79
CA ALA A 45 28.40 6.33 29.36
C ALA A 45 27.81 5.18 28.51
N ALA A 46 27.96 3.93 28.95
CA ALA A 46 27.36 2.78 28.29
C ALA A 46 25.83 2.72 28.50
N ASP A 47 25.34 3.08 29.69
CA ASP A 47 23.91 3.12 29.99
C ASP A 47 23.22 4.25 29.23
N GLU A 48 23.86 5.43 29.15
CA GLU A 48 23.34 6.57 28.36
C GLU A 48 23.32 6.25 26.86
N ALA A 49 24.36 5.61 26.33
CA ALA A 49 24.38 5.17 24.94
C ALA A 49 23.27 4.15 24.66
N LYS A 50 23.03 3.21 25.58
CA LYS A 50 21.95 2.22 25.47
C LYS A 50 20.57 2.88 25.51
N GLU A 51 20.32 3.77 26.46
CA GLU A 51 19.07 4.53 26.59
C GLU A 51 18.81 5.41 25.35
N SER A 52 19.87 6.02 24.80
CA SER A 52 19.80 6.79 23.54
C SER A 52 19.42 5.91 22.34
N ILE A 53 20.04 4.72 22.22
CA ILE A 53 19.72 3.77 21.15
C ILE A 53 18.29 3.26 21.30
N GLU A 54 17.86 2.89 22.50
CA GLU A 54 16.48 2.45 22.78
C GLU A 54 15.47 3.55 22.45
N GLY A 55 15.76 4.81 22.81
CA GLY A 55 14.93 5.95 22.46
C GLY A 55 14.80 6.16 20.95
N ARG A 56 15.90 5.98 20.21
CA ARG A 56 15.88 6.04 18.73
C ARG A 56 15.09 4.88 18.12
N ILE A 57 15.23 3.66 18.64
CA ILE A 57 14.45 2.50 18.20
C ILE A 57 12.97 2.75 18.43
N ALA A 58 12.57 3.18 19.62
CA ALA A 58 11.17 3.48 19.93
C ALA A 58 10.60 4.62 19.06
N MET A 59 11.41 5.62 18.73
CA MET A 59 11.01 6.69 17.81
C MET A 59 10.81 6.16 16.38
N LEU A 60 11.71 5.30 15.91
CA LEU A 60 11.61 4.67 14.59
C LEU A 60 10.39 3.75 14.51
N GLU A 61 10.14 2.92 15.52
CA GLU A 61 8.95 2.05 15.57
C GLU A 61 7.64 2.86 15.52
N LYS A 62 7.57 3.99 16.22
CA LYS A 62 6.42 4.91 16.15
C LYS A 62 6.27 5.52 14.77
N HIS A 63 7.38 5.94 14.15
CA HIS A 63 7.36 6.53 12.83
C HIS A 63 6.94 5.51 11.76
N ASP A 64 7.46 4.29 11.80
CA ASP A 64 7.08 3.19 10.90
C ASP A 64 5.59 2.87 11.01
N LYS A 65 5.08 2.77 12.24
CA LYS A 65 3.65 2.54 12.47
C LYS A 65 2.81 3.67 11.88
N TRP A 66 3.20 4.92 12.13
CA TRP A 66 2.51 6.08 11.57
C TRP A 66 2.56 6.10 10.04
N GLN A 67 3.72 5.79 9.44
CA GLN A 67 3.84 5.70 7.99
C GLN A 67 2.93 4.61 7.41
N TYR A 68 2.85 3.44 8.04
CA TYR A 68 1.96 2.38 7.60
C TYR A 68 0.49 2.80 7.63
N GLU A 69 0.06 3.47 8.70
CA GLU A 69 -1.30 4.00 8.83
C GLU A 69 -1.62 5.05 7.75
N GLU A 70 -0.71 5.99 7.49
CA GLU A 70 -0.92 7.03 6.47
C GLU A 70 -0.88 6.46 5.04
N ILE A 71 0.05 5.55 4.75
CA ILE A 71 0.10 4.86 3.45
C ILE A 71 -1.20 4.08 3.21
N THR A 72 -1.75 3.45 4.26
CA THR A 72 -3.02 2.72 4.16
C THR A 72 -4.18 3.68 3.82
N LYS A 73 -4.26 4.84 4.47
CA LYS A 73 -5.27 5.87 4.15
C LYS A 73 -5.13 6.40 2.74
N ILE A 74 -3.90 6.64 2.28
CA ILE A 74 -3.63 7.07 0.91
C ILE A 74 -4.08 6.00 -0.09
N ALA A 75 -3.74 4.72 0.15
CA ALA A 75 -4.15 3.62 -0.71
C ALA A 75 -5.68 3.50 -0.82
N GLN A 76 -6.38 3.65 0.30
CA GLN A 76 -7.85 3.71 0.33
C GLN A 76 -8.38 4.90 -0.46
N GLY A 77 -7.83 6.10 -0.24
CA GLY A 77 -8.24 7.30 -0.96
C GLY A 77 -8.03 7.19 -2.48
N VAL A 78 -6.94 6.55 -2.93
CA VAL A 78 -6.69 6.30 -4.35
C VAL A 78 -7.73 5.34 -4.94
N GLU A 79 -8.10 4.28 -4.21
CA GLU A 79 -9.12 3.34 -4.65
C GLU A 79 -10.50 4.00 -4.72
N ASP A 80 -10.84 4.86 -3.75
CA ASP A 80 -12.10 5.61 -3.75
C ASP A 80 -12.17 6.61 -4.92
N ILE A 81 -11.06 7.30 -5.21
CA ILE A 81 -10.95 8.18 -6.38
C ILE A 81 -11.14 7.39 -7.67
N ARG A 82 -10.50 6.22 -7.79
CA ARG A 82 -10.63 5.35 -8.96
C ARG A 82 -12.08 4.93 -9.18
N ARG A 83 -12.79 4.54 -8.11
CA ARG A 83 -14.21 4.18 -8.17
C ARG A 83 -15.09 5.35 -8.57
N SER A 84 -14.92 6.50 -7.93
CA SER A 84 -15.67 7.72 -8.25
C SER A 84 -15.46 8.16 -9.70
N GLN A 85 -14.23 8.09 -10.21
CA GLN A 85 -13.93 8.41 -11.60
C GLN A 85 -14.56 7.42 -12.59
N LEU A 86 -14.55 6.12 -12.26
CA LEU A 86 -15.21 5.09 -13.05
C LEU A 86 -16.72 5.36 -13.15
N ASP A 87 -17.36 5.58 -12.00
CA ASP A 87 -18.81 5.86 -11.93
C ASP A 87 -19.15 7.13 -12.71
N SER A 88 -18.38 8.21 -12.53
CA SER A 88 -18.59 9.47 -13.27
C SER A 88 -18.40 9.30 -14.77
N THR A 89 -17.46 8.46 -15.21
CA THR A 89 -17.23 8.20 -16.65
C THR A 89 -18.41 7.45 -17.24
N ILE A 90 -18.91 6.43 -16.53
CA ILE A 90 -20.08 5.65 -16.93
C ILE A 90 -21.31 6.55 -17.04
N ASP A 91 -21.56 7.40 -16.05
CA ASP A 91 -22.71 8.31 -16.06
C ASP A 91 -22.63 9.35 -17.17
N GLN A 92 -21.44 9.87 -17.46
CA GLN A 92 -21.23 10.78 -18.58
C GLN A 92 -21.55 10.11 -19.92
N GLN A 93 -21.05 8.89 -20.14
CA GLN A 93 -21.31 8.13 -21.37
C GLN A 93 -22.81 7.82 -21.53
N ARG A 94 -23.48 7.41 -20.45
CA ARG A 94 -24.94 7.19 -20.44
C ARG A 94 -25.69 8.45 -20.82
N TRP A 95 -25.36 9.56 -20.17
CA TRP A 95 -25.99 10.84 -20.42
C TRP A 95 -25.83 11.28 -21.87
N GLU A 96 -24.65 11.12 -22.45
CA GLU A 96 -24.37 11.49 -23.84
C GLU A 96 -25.22 10.69 -24.84
N ILE A 97 -25.36 9.37 -24.62
CA ILE A 97 -26.18 8.51 -25.48
C ILE A 97 -27.67 8.85 -25.32
N LEU A 98 -28.13 9.07 -24.08
CA LEU A 98 -29.51 9.45 -23.78
C LEU A 98 -29.88 10.82 -24.38
N ASP A 99 -29.01 11.81 -24.25
CA ASP A 99 -29.20 13.15 -24.82
C ASP A 99 -29.25 13.09 -26.35
N PHE A 100 -28.34 12.34 -26.97
CA PHE A 100 -28.35 12.17 -28.42
C PHE A 100 -29.63 11.48 -28.93
N SER A 101 -30.06 10.41 -28.27
CA SER A 101 -31.32 9.73 -28.58
C SER A 101 -32.53 10.66 -28.40
N SER A 102 -32.55 11.46 -27.32
CA SER A 102 -33.62 12.42 -27.06
C SER A 102 -33.67 13.52 -28.11
N ALA A 103 -32.51 14.01 -28.55
CA ALA A 103 -32.40 15.00 -29.59
C ALA A 103 -32.90 14.49 -30.95
N LEU A 104 -32.59 13.22 -31.29
CA LEU A 104 -33.13 12.57 -32.50
C LEU A 104 -34.66 12.46 -32.45
N MET A 105 -35.22 12.01 -31.32
CA MET A 105 -36.68 11.97 -31.14
C MET A 105 -37.32 13.36 -31.22
N GLY A 106 -36.60 14.40 -30.78
CA GLY A 106 -36.98 15.80 -30.94
C GLY A 106 -36.88 16.33 -32.39
N GLY A 107 -36.54 15.48 -33.36
CA GLY A 107 -36.47 15.83 -34.79
C GLY A 107 -35.16 16.47 -35.21
N ARG A 108 -34.14 16.51 -34.35
CA ARG A 108 -32.82 17.03 -34.72
C ARG A 108 -32.15 16.10 -35.72
N LYS A 109 -31.67 16.65 -36.83
CA LYS A 109 -30.87 15.91 -37.82
C LYS A 109 -29.39 16.04 -37.50
N TYR A 110 -28.69 14.92 -37.54
CA TYR A 110 -27.25 14.85 -37.32
C TYR A 110 -26.53 14.33 -38.58
N ASN A 111 -25.24 14.64 -38.70
CA ASN A 111 -24.40 14.09 -39.77
C ASN A 111 -23.90 12.69 -39.40
N ARG A 112 -23.35 11.94 -40.36
CA ARG A 112 -22.84 10.57 -40.13
C ARG A 112 -21.76 10.53 -39.04
N GLU A 113 -20.88 11.53 -38.99
CA GLU A 113 -19.82 11.61 -37.97
C GLU A 113 -20.36 11.67 -36.54
N SER A 114 -21.48 12.37 -36.32
CA SER A 114 -22.13 12.44 -35.01
C SER A 114 -22.68 11.08 -34.57
N PHE A 115 -23.25 10.31 -35.52
CA PHE A 115 -23.68 8.94 -35.24
C PHE A 115 -22.48 8.03 -34.94
N ASP A 116 -21.42 8.11 -35.75
CA ASP A 116 -20.20 7.31 -35.54
C ASP A 116 -19.57 7.61 -34.17
N HIS A 117 -19.60 8.88 -33.73
CA HIS A 117 -19.17 9.27 -32.40
C HIS A 117 -19.98 8.58 -31.30
N VAL A 118 -21.31 8.61 -31.37
CA VAL A 118 -22.18 7.98 -30.37
C VAL A 118 -22.04 6.47 -30.34
N TYR A 119 -21.86 5.81 -31.49
CA TYR A 119 -21.53 4.38 -31.53
C TYR A 119 -20.20 4.07 -30.82
N ARG A 120 -19.17 4.91 -30.98
CA ARG A 120 -17.90 4.74 -30.26
C ARG A 120 -18.05 4.98 -28.76
N ILE A 121 -18.88 5.93 -28.34
CA ILE A 121 -19.18 6.15 -26.92
C ILE A 121 -19.88 4.92 -26.34
N TYR A 122 -20.86 4.35 -27.04
CA TYR A 122 -21.53 3.12 -26.62
C TYR A 122 -20.60 1.91 -26.54
N GLU A 123 -19.71 1.71 -27.53
CA GLU A 123 -18.71 0.65 -27.48
C GLU A 123 -17.77 0.79 -26.27
N LYS A 124 -17.31 2.02 -25.98
CA LYS A 124 -16.50 2.30 -24.79
C LYS A 124 -17.27 2.00 -23.50
N TYR A 125 -18.53 2.39 -23.44
CA TYR A 125 -19.41 2.13 -22.30
C TYR A 125 -19.56 0.62 -22.05
N GLU A 126 -19.91 -0.17 -23.06
CA GLU A 126 -20.07 -1.62 -22.93
C GLU A 126 -18.76 -2.31 -22.52
N ASN A 127 -17.62 -1.86 -23.05
CA ASN A 127 -16.30 -2.37 -22.65
C ASN A 127 -16.00 -2.07 -21.18
N VAL A 128 -16.23 -0.84 -20.73
CA VAL A 128 -16.03 -0.43 -19.34
C VAL A 128 -16.92 -1.25 -18.40
N LEU A 129 -18.19 -1.47 -18.74
CA LEU A 129 -19.08 -2.30 -17.94
C LEU A 129 -18.59 -3.75 -17.86
N ARG A 130 -18.20 -4.34 -18.99
CA ARG A 130 -17.73 -5.73 -19.08
C ARG A 130 -16.46 -5.95 -18.25
N GLU A 131 -15.50 -5.04 -18.37
CA GLU A 131 -14.22 -5.10 -17.67
C GLU A 131 -14.36 -4.92 -16.15
N ASN A 132 -15.40 -4.20 -15.70
CA ASN A 132 -15.67 -3.93 -14.29
C ASN A 132 -16.82 -4.77 -13.72
N HIS A 133 -17.35 -5.74 -14.48
CA HIS A 133 -18.48 -6.61 -14.09
C HIS A 133 -19.75 -5.84 -13.67
N MET A 134 -20.05 -4.76 -14.36
CA MET A 134 -21.20 -3.89 -14.08
C MET A 134 -22.35 -4.18 -15.05
N THR A 135 -23.58 -3.93 -14.60
CA THR A 135 -24.79 -4.11 -15.43
C THR A 135 -25.09 -2.87 -16.25
N ASN A 136 -25.65 -3.07 -17.44
CA ASN A 136 -26.13 -1.96 -18.26
C ASN A 136 -27.35 -1.27 -17.61
N GLY A 137 -27.28 0.05 -17.47
CA GLY A 137 -28.27 0.91 -16.83
C GLY A 137 -29.17 1.66 -17.81
N PHE A 138 -29.77 0.97 -18.79
CA PHE A 138 -30.79 1.46 -19.73
C PHE A 138 -30.31 2.20 -21.00
N VAL A 139 -29.10 1.94 -21.48
CA VAL A 139 -28.58 2.58 -22.71
C VAL A 139 -28.99 1.85 -24.00
N ASP A 140 -29.28 0.55 -23.91
CA ASP A 140 -29.58 -0.29 -25.09
C ASP A 140 -30.81 0.19 -25.87
N ASP A 141 -31.85 0.64 -25.18
CA ASP A 141 -33.06 1.13 -25.85
C ASP A 141 -32.80 2.46 -26.57
N SER A 142 -31.98 3.34 -25.98
CA SER A 142 -31.51 4.55 -26.67
C SER A 142 -30.70 4.21 -27.91
N MET A 143 -29.83 3.21 -27.84
CA MET A 143 -29.06 2.78 -29.01
C MET A 143 -29.90 2.12 -30.10
N LYS A 144 -31.00 1.43 -29.76
CA LYS A 144 -31.98 0.94 -30.74
C LYS A 144 -32.60 2.12 -31.51
N ILE A 145 -33.03 3.16 -30.80
CA ILE A 145 -33.58 4.39 -31.41
C ILE A 145 -32.54 5.04 -32.34
N VAL A 146 -31.30 5.20 -31.86
CA VAL A 146 -30.20 5.77 -32.65
C VAL A 146 -29.99 4.96 -33.94
N ALA A 147 -30.01 3.63 -33.87
CA ALA A 147 -29.84 2.76 -35.02
C ALA A 147 -30.99 2.86 -36.03
N GLU A 148 -32.23 2.99 -35.56
CA GLU A 148 -33.40 3.19 -36.42
C GLU A 148 -33.32 4.51 -37.19
N TYR A 149 -33.01 5.62 -36.50
CA TYR A 149 -32.84 6.93 -37.12
C TYR A 149 -31.68 6.96 -38.11
N TYR A 150 -30.55 6.33 -37.78
CA TYR A 150 -29.43 6.21 -38.71
C TYR A 150 -29.84 5.51 -40.01
N LYS A 151 -30.57 4.39 -39.88
CA LYS A 151 -31.04 3.63 -41.05
C LYS A 151 -32.02 4.45 -41.88
N ALA A 152 -33.01 5.09 -41.27
CA ALA A 152 -33.95 5.95 -41.98
C ALA A 152 -33.21 7.07 -42.73
N GLN A 153 -32.31 7.78 -42.05
CA GLN A 153 -31.62 8.94 -42.61
C GLN A 153 -30.63 8.61 -43.72
N PHE A 154 -29.93 7.46 -43.68
CA PHE A 154 -28.85 7.17 -44.63
C PHE A 154 -29.10 5.96 -45.54
N THR A 155 -30.15 5.18 -45.30
CA THR A 155 -30.51 4.03 -46.13
C THR A 155 -31.68 4.32 -47.06
N GLU A 156 -32.62 5.21 -46.67
CA GLU A 156 -33.70 5.65 -47.58
C GLU A 156 -33.19 6.60 -48.68
N ASN A 157 -32.18 7.42 -48.38
CA ASN A 157 -31.52 8.31 -49.34
C ASN A 157 -30.79 7.59 -50.50
N LEU A 158 -30.65 6.25 -50.45
CA LEU A 158 -30.10 5.43 -51.54
C LEU A 158 -31.16 4.88 -52.50
N LYS A 159 -32.47 5.04 -52.22
CA LYS A 159 -33.56 4.59 -53.10
C LYS A 159 -34.14 5.70 -53.99
N GLU A 160 -33.75 6.95 -53.77
CA GLU A 160 -34.22 8.11 -54.54
C GLU A 160 -33.15 8.67 -55.50
N ASN A 161 -32.03 7.97 -55.68
CA ASN A 161 -31.04 8.19 -56.75
C ASN A 161 -30.92 6.96 -57.64
#